data_AF-A0A2T7BLT7-F1
#
_entry.id   AF-A0A2T7BLT7-F1
#
_cell.length_a   1.000
_cell.length_b   1.000
_cell.length_c   1.000
_cell.angle_alpha   90.00
_cell.angle_beta   90.00
_cell.angle_gamma   90.00
#
_symmetry.space_group_name_H-M   'P 1'
#
loop_
_entity.id
_entity.type
_entity.pdbx_description
1 polymer ?
#
loop_
_entity_poly.entity_id
_entity_poly.type
_entity_poly.pdbx_seq_one_letter_code
_entity_poly.pdbx_strand_id
1 'polypeptide(L)'
;MKRYFIVLLICLGCAAQAQTIKQLERAMYGIASDATEGRFTGSRGYLKAANYVAGQLKAAGLKTTFQAVPFLRDNYDESSISIDGVAYPHRVAISSCCNILPQQAIGLF
;
A
#
# COMPACT_ATOMS: atom_id res chain seq x y z
N MET A 1 44.30 18.11 -22.60
CA MET A 1 44.19 16.88 -21.79
C MET A 1 43.17 16.96 -20.65
N LYS A 2 42.99 18.09 -19.97
CA LYS A 2 42.03 18.26 -18.85
C LYS A 2 40.53 18.08 -19.20
N ARG A 3 40.13 18.34 -20.45
CA ARG A 3 38.72 18.27 -20.89
C ARG A 3 38.19 16.83 -21.07
N TYR A 4 39.06 15.87 -21.37
CA TYR A 4 38.69 14.46 -21.51
C TYR A 4 38.46 13.77 -20.15
N PHE A 5 39.14 14.24 -19.11
CA PHE A 5 38.95 13.75 -17.74
C PHE A 5 37.55 14.05 -17.19
N ILE A 6 36.97 15.18 -17.58
CA ILE A 6 35.61 15.57 -17.15
C ILE A 6 34.55 14.68 -17.82
N VAL A 7 34.73 14.32 -19.09
CA VAL A 7 33.82 13.42 -19.82
C VAL A 7 33.89 11.99 -19.26
N LEU A 8 35.07 11.51 -18.89
CA LEU A 8 35.25 10.18 -18.31
C LEU A 8 34.64 10.04 -16.90
N LEU A 9 34.63 11.12 -16.11
CA LEU A 9 33.99 11.17 -14.79
C LEU A 9 32.45 11.20 -14.86
N ILE A 10 31.87 11.79 -15.90
CA ILE A 10 30.41 11.84 -16.09
C ILE A 10 29.83 10.48 -16.48
N CYS A 11 30.56 9.68 -17.28
CA CYS A 11 30.11 8.34 -17.68
C CYS A 11 30.14 7.31 -16.54
N LEU A 12 30.94 7.50 -15.51
CA LEU A 12 31.04 6.57 -14.36
C LEU A 12 29.88 6.72 -13.36
N GLY A 13 29.10 7.81 -13.43
CA GLY A 13 28.06 8.14 -12.46
C GLY A 13 26.70 7.48 -12.69
N CYS A 14 26.48 6.83 -13.83
CA CYS A 14 25.18 6.25 -14.18
C CYS A 14 25.17 4.72 -14.06
N ALA A 15 25.57 4.19 -12.89
CA ALA A 15 25.23 2.83 -12.54
C ALA A 15 23.72 2.79 -12.23
N ALA A 16 22.90 2.55 -13.26
CA ALA A 16 21.52 2.15 -13.07
C ALA A 16 21.52 0.82 -12.29
N GLN A 17 21.36 0.90 -10.98
CA GLN A 17 21.26 -0.29 -10.13
C GLN A 17 19.92 -0.95 -10.43
N ALA A 18 19.93 -1.98 -11.28
CA ALA A 18 18.77 -2.82 -11.50
C ALA A 18 18.30 -3.38 -10.14
N GLN A 19 17.01 -3.24 -9.82
CA GLN A 19 16.47 -3.82 -8.61
C GLN A 19 16.67 -5.35 -8.66
N THR A 20 17.25 -5.89 -7.60
CA THR A 20 17.40 -7.33 -7.46
C THR A 20 16.04 -7.99 -7.23
N ILE A 21 15.89 -9.25 -7.67
CA ILE A 21 14.67 -10.05 -7.40
C ILE A 21 14.33 -10.05 -5.91
N LYS A 22 15.35 -10.13 -5.05
CA LYS A 22 15.18 -10.11 -3.59
C LYS A 22 14.64 -8.78 -3.05
N GLN A 23 15.04 -7.65 -3.63
CA GLN A 23 14.49 -6.35 -3.27
C GLN A 23 13.02 -6.23 -3.68
N LEU A 24 12.67 -6.74 -4.87
CA LEU A 24 11.30 -6.79 -5.35
C LEU A 24 10.43 -7.66 -4.42
N GLU A 25 10.90 -8.85 -4.08
CA GLU A 25 10.20 -9.77 -3.16
C GLU A 25 9.94 -9.10 -1.81
N ARG A 26 10.94 -8.45 -1.22
CA ARG A 26 10.78 -7.69 0.04
C ARG A 26 9.73 -6.59 -0.09
N ALA A 27 9.71 -5.86 -1.20
CA ALA A 27 8.72 -4.82 -1.45
C ALA A 27 7.31 -5.41 -1.56
N MET A 28 7.16 -6.54 -2.27
CA MET A 28 5.89 -7.25 -2.38
C MET A 28 5.37 -7.71 -1.01
N TYR A 29 6.22 -8.32 -0.17
CA TYR A 29 5.82 -8.68 1.20
C TYR A 29 5.47 -7.46 2.05
N GLY A 30 6.17 -6.33 1.87
CA GLY A 30 5.90 -5.10 2.60
C GLY A 30 4.50 -4.53 2.35
N ILE A 31 3.95 -4.70 1.14
CA ILE A 31 2.63 -4.15 0.78
C ILE A 31 1.50 -5.20 0.77
N ALA A 32 1.82 -6.47 0.53
CA ALA A 32 0.84 -7.54 0.29
C ALA A 32 0.90 -8.68 1.32
N SER A 33 1.52 -8.47 2.48
CA SER A 33 1.48 -9.44 3.58
C SER A 33 0.17 -9.36 4.37
N ASP A 34 -0.17 -10.43 5.09
CA ASP A 34 -1.37 -10.46 5.97
C ASP A 34 -1.33 -9.38 7.06
N ALA A 35 -0.14 -8.90 7.43
CA ALA A 35 0.04 -7.79 8.37
C ALA A 35 -0.56 -6.46 7.86
N THR A 36 -0.73 -6.33 6.53
CA THR A 36 -1.44 -5.23 5.88
C THR A 36 -2.94 -5.51 5.74
N GLU A 37 -3.51 -6.46 6.49
CA GLU A 37 -4.96 -6.68 6.66
C GLU A 37 -5.75 -6.77 5.33
N GLY A 38 -5.10 -7.22 4.26
CA GLY A 38 -5.67 -7.30 2.92
C GLY A 38 -5.69 -5.97 2.14
N ARG A 39 -6.13 -6.03 0.89
CA ARG A 39 -6.07 -4.90 -0.07
C ARG A 39 -7.34 -4.05 -0.09
N PHE A 40 -8.18 -4.18 0.92
CA PHE A 40 -9.41 -3.39 0.98
C PHE A 40 -9.05 -1.91 1.16
N THR A 41 -9.50 -1.08 0.23
CA THR A 41 -9.22 0.36 0.27
C THR A 41 -9.85 0.98 1.52
N GLY A 42 -9.10 1.84 2.22
CA GLY A 42 -9.56 2.46 3.47
C GLY A 42 -9.49 1.56 4.71
N SER A 43 -8.93 0.35 4.63
CA SER A 43 -8.62 -0.47 5.81
C SER A 43 -7.41 0.09 6.60
N ARG A 44 -7.15 -0.38 7.83
CA ARG A 44 -5.88 -0.02 8.53
C ARG A 44 -4.68 -0.54 7.76
N GLY A 45 -4.87 -1.71 7.15
CA GLY A 45 -3.97 -2.33 6.21
C GLY A 45 -3.47 -1.43 5.11
N TYR A 46 -4.39 -0.71 4.48
CA TYR A 46 -4.09 0.31 3.47
C TYR A 46 -3.12 1.38 3.99
N LEU A 47 -3.38 1.91 5.20
CA LEU A 47 -2.52 2.92 5.81
C LEU A 47 -1.12 2.37 6.15
N LYS A 48 -1.01 1.11 6.60
CA LYS A 48 0.29 0.45 6.84
C LYS A 48 1.09 0.34 5.54
N ALA A 49 0.47 -0.12 4.45
CA ALA A 49 1.10 -0.22 3.15
C ALA A 49 1.53 1.16 2.60
N ALA A 50 0.69 2.18 2.74
CA ALA A 50 1.02 3.55 2.33
C ALA A 50 2.25 4.10 3.09
N ASN A 51 2.32 3.86 4.40
CA ASN A 51 3.46 4.25 5.22
C ASN A 51 4.75 3.50 4.82
N TYR A 52 4.65 2.20 4.50
CA TYR A 52 5.78 1.43 3.98
C TYR A 52 6.35 2.06 2.71
N VAL A 53 5.50 2.36 1.73
CA VAL A 53 5.92 2.98 0.46
C VAL A 53 6.53 4.36 0.70
N ALA A 54 5.90 5.19 1.53
CA ALA A 54 6.45 6.50 1.88
C ALA A 54 7.84 6.39 2.54
N GLY A 55 8.05 5.40 3.41
CA GLY A 55 9.35 5.11 4.01
C GLY A 55 10.42 4.76 2.97
N GLN A 56 10.10 3.89 2.00
CA GLN A 56 11.02 3.51 0.94
C GLN A 56 11.37 4.69 0.02
N LEU A 57 10.39 5.53 -0.32
CA LEU A 57 10.62 6.72 -1.15
C LEU A 57 11.48 7.76 -0.40
N LYS A 58 11.24 7.97 0.89
CA LYS A 58 12.09 8.83 1.74
C LYS A 58 13.51 8.31 1.83
N ALA A 59 13.69 6.99 1.98
CA ALA A 59 15.01 6.36 2.01
C ALA A 59 15.77 6.54 0.68
N ALA A 60 15.05 6.67 -0.45
CA ALA A 60 15.59 7.03 -1.74
C ALA A 60 15.83 8.54 -1.93
N GLY A 61 15.61 9.36 -0.91
CA GLY A 61 15.82 10.81 -0.94
C GLY A 61 14.65 11.62 -1.49
N LEU A 62 13.48 11.02 -1.68
CA LEU A 62 12.30 11.70 -2.20
C LEU A 62 11.46 12.31 -1.08
N LYS A 63 10.86 13.48 -1.37
CA LYS A 63 9.83 14.07 -0.52
C LYS A 63 8.49 13.40 -0.80
N THR A 64 7.73 13.13 0.26
CA THR A 64 6.45 12.41 0.16
C THR A 64 5.36 13.16 0.90
N THR A 65 4.17 13.22 0.31
CA THR A 65 2.93 13.66 0.96
C THR A 65 1.84 12.63 0.68
N PHE A 66 0.84 12.56 1.57
CA PHE A 66 -0.35 11.74 1.33
C PHE A 66 -1.44 12.61 0.70
N GLN A 67 -2.10 12.07 -0.32
CA GLN A 67 -3.30 12.66 -0.90
C GLN A 67 -4.51 11.97 -0.28
N ALA A 68 -5.32 12.73 0.44
CA ALA A 68 -6.63 12.25 0.88
C ALA A 68 -7.58 12.22 -0.31
N VAL A 69 -8.20 11.07 -0.55
CA VAL A 69 -9.23 10.87 -1.58
C VAL A 69 -10.51 10.43 -0.87
N PRO A 70 -11.66 11.10 -1.08
CA PRO A 70 -12.91 10.68 -0.46
C PRO A 70 -13.34 9.31 -1.03
N PHE A 71 -13.72 8.39 -0.14
CA PHE A 71 -14.22 7.07 -0.51
C PHE A 71 -15.71 6.95 -0.24
N LEU A 72 -16.41 6.27 -1.14
CA LEU A 72 -17.77 5.83 -0.90
C LEU A 72 -17.76 4.48 -0.17
N ARG A 73 -18.45 4.47 0.96
CA ARG A 73 -18.74 3.37 1.89
C ARG A 73 -19.84 2.41 1.43
N ASP A 74 -19.58 1.33 0.70
CA ASP A 74 -20.61 0.30 0.52
C ASP A 74 -20.55 -0.77 1.62
N ASN A 75 -21.72 -1.21 2.08
CA ASN A 75 -21.88 -2.32 3.02
C ASN A 75 -22.41 -3.56 2.29
N TYR A 76 -21.67 -4.67 2.37
CA TYR A 76 -22.03 -5.95 1.74
C TYR A 76 -22.34 -7.06 2.76
N ASP A 77 -22.43 -6.73 4.05
CA ASP A 77 -22.60 -7.71 5.14
C ASP A 77 -23.89 -8.53 5.01
N GLU A 78 -24.90 -8.00 4.30
CA GLU A 78 -26.21 -8.63 4.14
C GLU A 78 -26.44 -9.23 2.73
N SER A 79 -25.40 -9.26 1.89
CA SER A 79 -25.54 -9.82 0.54
C SER A 79 -25.76 -11.35 0.59
N SER A 80 -26.57 -11.87 -0.33
CA SER A 80 -26.79 -13.31 -0.48
C SER A 80 -26.88 -13.70 -1.94
N ILE A 81 -26.43 -14.91 -2.26
CA ILE A 81 -26.58 -15.52 -3.59
C ILE A 81 -27.59 -16.64 -3.47
N SER A 82 -28.57 -16.72 -4.38
CA SER A 82 -29.50 -17.85 -4.45
C SER A 82 -29.11 -18.78 -5.60
N ILE A 83 -28.93 -20.08 -5.30
CA ILE A 83 -28.69 -21.13 -6.29
C ILE A 83 -29.81 -22.17 -6.11
N ASP A 84 -30.60 -22.41 -7.16
CA ASP A 84 -31.73 -23.35 -7.14
C ASP A 84 -32.72 -23.14 -5.99
N GLY A 85 -32.98 -21.87 -5.63
CA GLY A 85 -33.88 -21.50 -4.54
C GLY A 85 -33.27 -21.59 -3.13
N VAL A 86 -32.03 -22.07 -2.99
CA VAL A 86 -31.29 -22.08 -1.73
C VAL A 86 -30.49 -20.78 -1.59
N ALA A 87 -30.71 -20.04 -0.51
CA ALA A 87 -29.98 -18.81 -0.22
C ALA A 87 -28.65 -19.09 0.51
N TYR A 88 -27.57 -18.55 -0.03
CA TYR A 88 -26.21 -18.58 0.51
C TYR A 88 -25.87 -17.16 0.99
N PRO A 89 -26.00 -16.88 2.31
CA PRO A 89 -25.63 -15.58 2.84
C PRO A 89 -24.11 -15.39 2.73
N HIS A 90 -23.68 -14.16 2.48
CA HIS A 90 -22.29 -13.75 2.59
C HIS A 90 -21.81 -13.98 4.02
N ARG A 91 -21.09 -15.09 4.24
CA ARG A 91 -20.44 -15.37 5.51
C ARG A 91 -19.08 -14.68 5.52
N VAL A 92 -19.03 -13.47 6.06
CA VAL A 92 -17.75 -12.90 6.49
C VAL A 92 -17.30 -13.73 7.69
N ALA A 93 -16.28 -14.55 7.52
CA ALA A 93 -15.56 -15.13 8.65
C ALA A 93 -14.73 -14.02 9.31
N ILE A 94 -15.39 -13.03 9.92
CA ILE A 94 -14.72 -12.01 10.75
C ILE A 94 -14.43 -12.64 12.09
N SER A 95 -13.38 -13.46 12.13
CA SER A 95 -12.61 -13.63 13.36
C SER A 95 -11.84 -12.34 13.59
N SER A 96 -12.29 -11.55 14.58
CA SER A 96 -11.43 -10.75 15.47
C SER A 96 -10.60 -9.56 14.93
N CYS A 97 -10.50 -9.31 13.61
CA CYS A 97 -9.54 -8.30 13.11
C CYS A 97 -10.09 -6.86 12.95
N CYS A 98 -11.41 -6.66 12.94
CA CYS A 98 -12.01 -5.34 12.68
C CYS A 98 -12.56 -4.68 13.96
N ASN A 99 -11.70 -4.45 14.94
CA ASN A 99 -11.93 -3.41 15.94
C ASN A 99 -11.15 -2.16 15.50
N ILE A 100 -11.80 -1.28 14.75
CA ILE A 100 -11.25 0.03 14.39
C ILE A 100 -12.20 1.10 14.92
N LEU A 101 -11.69 1.76 15.95
CA LEU A 101 -11.96 3.08 16.51
C LEU A 101 -13.26 3.82 16.11
N PRO A 102 -13.96 4.42 17.10
CA PRO A 102 -15.14 5.25 16.85
C PRO A 102 -14.77 6.51 16.04
N GLN A 103 -15.77 7.03 15.33
CA GLN A 103 -15.79 8.14 14.35
C GLN A 103 -15.30 9.53 14.83
N GLN A 104 -14.31 9.65 15.72
CA GLN A 104 -13.82 10.95 16.18
C GLN A 104 -12.45 11.30 15.60
N ALA A 105 -12.40 11.64 14.32
CA ALA A 105 -11.30 12.44 13.76
C ALA A 105 -11.70 13.20 12.48
N ILE A 106 -12.99 13.54 12.34
CA ILE A 106 -13.45 14.53 11.35
C ILE A 106 -14.06 15.67 12.18
N GLY A 107 -13.17 16.52 12.69
CA GLY A 107 -13.52 17.62 13.57
C GLY A 107 -12.37 18.60 13.67
N LEU A 108 -12.41 19.59 12.78
CA LEU A 108 -11.70 20.87 12.78
C LEU A 108 -10.16 20.89 12.75
N PHE A 109 -9.70 21.82 11.89
CA PHE A 109 -8.36 22.36 11.62
C PHE A 109 -7.53 21.65 10.55
#